data_AF-E2SN67-F1
#
_entry.id   AF-E2SN67-F1
#
_cell.length_a   1.000
_cell.length_b   1.000
_cell.length_c   1.000
_cell.angle_alpha   90.00
_cell.angle_beta   90.00
_cell.angle_gamma   90.00
#
_symmetry.space_group_name_H-M   'P 1'
#
loop_
_entity.id
_entity.type
_entity.pdbx_description
1 polymer ?
#
loop_
_entity_poly.entity_id
_entity_poly.type
_entity_poly.pdbx_seq_one_letter_code
_entity_poly.pdbx_strand_id
1 'polypeptide(L)'
;MLDLQKHKEYLWKYLLTYGRAKRKRGDYEKLVFPFHDIVMEEGKSIEDYRSEELKQQLDACASIVDIFDLISLEYKDYYFMEISSLLHDDQKLYSCLLKKTMDTAGITDYISAHNYEYLIKFADEPTQQYIQAKLP
;
A
#
# COMPACT_ATOMS: atom_id res chain seq x y z
N MET A 1 -16.20 -3.67 -8.07
CA MET A 1 -14.92 -4.36 -8.39
C MET A 1 -13.98 -3.41 -9.11
N LEU A 2 -12.77 -3.24 -8.58
CA LEU A 2 -11.74 -2.32 -9.10
C LEU A 2 -11.23 -2.78 -10.48
N ASP A 3 -11.17 -1.85 -11.45
CA ASP A 3 -10.60 -2.10 -12.78
C ASP A 3 -9.07 -2.05 -12.69
N LEU A 4 -8.42 -3.21 -12.86
CA LEU A 4 -6.98 -3.36 -12.69
C LEU A 4 -6.18 -2.49 -13.67
N GLN A 5 -6.61 -2.38 -14.94
CA GLN A 5 -5.87 -1.61 -15.94
C GLN A 5 -5.95 -0.12 -15.64
N LYS A 6 -7.14 0.39 -15.31
CA LYS A 6 -7.30 1.79 -14.90
C LYS A 6 -6.53 2.09 -13.62
N HIS A 7 -6.48 1.14 -12.69
CA HIS A 7 -5.73 1.29 -11.45
C HIS A 7 -4.22 1.38 -11.69
N LYS A 8 -3.66 0.55 -12.58
CA LYS A 8 -2.26 0.65 -13.01
C LYS A 8 -1.94 2.00 -13.65
N GLU A 9 -2.80 2.49 -14.55
CA GLU A 9 -2.64 3.81 -15.18
C GLU A 9 -2.67 4.95 -14.17
N TYR A 10 -3.59 4.89 -13.20
CA TYR A 10 -3.66 5.84 -12.10
C TYR A 10 -2.36 5.84 -11.29
N LEU A 11 -1.88 4.65 -10.90
CA LEU A 11 -0.63 4.50 -10.15
C LEU A 11 0.59 4.97 -10.94
N TRP A 12 0.66 4.71 -12.24
CA TRP A 12 1.74 5.23 -13.06
C TRP A 12 1.73 6.77 -13.09
N LYS A 13 0.55 7.36 -13.24
CA LYS A 13 0.38 8.81 -13.34
C LYS A 13 0.65 9.54 -12.02
N TYR A 14 0.33 8.95 -10.88
CA TYR A 14 0.37 9.63 -9.57
C TYR A 14 1.26 8.96 -8.52
N LEU A 15 1.83 7.78 -8.80
CA LEU A 15 2.78 7.04 -7.94
C LEU A 15 2.36 6.91 -6.47
N LEU A 16 1.06 6.82 -6.18
CA LEU A 16 0.43 6.83 -4.84
C LEU A 16 0.34 8.18 -4.14
N THR A 17 1.17 9.18 -4.44
CA THR A 17 1.06 10.47 -3.77
C THR A 17 1.22 11.60 -4.75
N TYR A 18 0.45 12.67 -4.56
CA TYR A 18 0.63 13.94 -5.26
C TYR A 18 1.96 14.64 -4.85
N GLY A 19 3.08 13.93 -4.87
CA GLY A 19 4.44 14.43 -4.63
C GLY A 19 4.94 14.36 -3.18
N ARG A 20 4.28 13.64 -2.26
CA ARG A 20 4.79 13.52 -0.87
C ARG A 20 5.63 12.27 -0.69
N ALA A 21 6.95 12.46 -0.68
CA ALA A 21 7.92 11.46 -0.26
C ALA A 21 7.72 11.11 1.23
N LYS A 22 7.75 9.82 1.57
CA LYS A 22 7.78 9.33 2.96
C LYS A 22 9.22 9.09 3.39
N ARG A 23 9.45 9.11 4.70
CA ARG A 23 10.75 8.80 5.30
C ARG A 23 10.91 7.29 5.48
N LYS A 24 12.11 6.77 5.27
CA LYS A 24 12.43 5.35 5.45
C LYS A 24 12.21 4.92 6.89
N ARG A 25 11.50 3.81 7.10
CA ARG A 25 11.28 3.26 8.44
C ARG A 25 12.63 2.79 9.01
N GLY A 26 13.00 3.31 10.17
CA GLY A 26 14.29 3.03 10.81
C GLY A 26 15.45 3.94 10.39
N ASP A 27 15.27 4.79 9.38
CA ASP A 27 16.26 5.79 8.95
C ASP A 27 15.53 7.07 8.48
N TYR A 28 15.11 7.88 9.45
CA TYR A 28 14.22 9.03 9.22
C TYR A 28 14.89 10.23 8.53
N GLU A 29 16.19 10.14 8.23
CA GLU A 29 16.91 11.15 7.44
C GLU A 29 16.74 10.91 5.94
N LYS A 30 16.37 9.68 5.54
CA LYS A 30 16.26 9.31 4.13
C LYS A 30 14.82 9.26 3.67
N LEU A 31 14.61 9.64 2.42
CA LEU A 31 13.34 9.52 1.73
C LEU A 31 13.27 8.20 0.97
N VAL A 32 12.07 7.67 0.79
CA VAL A 32 11.84 6.41 0.08
C VAL A 32 10.86 6.63 -1.08
N PHE A 33 11.15 5.95 -2.18
CA PHE A 33 10.28 5.93 -3.34
C PHE A 33 9.03 5.05 -3.07
N PRO A 34 7.86 5.34 -3.66
CA PRO A 34 6.61 4.64 -3.32
C PRO A 34 6.54 3.18 -3.79
N PHE A 35 7.37 2.78 -4.75
CA PHE A 35 7.48 1.40 -5.23
C PHE A 35 8.85 0.85 -4.89
N HIS A 36 8.93 -0.43 -4.55
CA HIS A 36 10.15 -1.11 -4.10
C HIS A 36 10.80 -0.47 -2.87
N ASP A 37 11.76 -1.18 -2.27
CA ASP A 37 12.54 -0.59 -1.19
C ASP A 37 13.70 0.27 -1.73
N ILE A 38 13.36 1.37 -2.42
CA ILE A 38 14.34 2.29 -3.01
C ILE A 38 14.46 3.52 -2.13
N VAL A 39 15.64 3.69 -1.55
CA VAL A 39 16.04 4.90 -0.82
C VAL A 39 16.46 5.97 -1.82
N MET A 40 15.84 7.15 -1.72
CA MET A 40 16.10 8.26 -2.61
C MET A 40 17.40 8.98 -2.23
N GLU A 41 18.18 9.35 -3.24
CA GLU A 41 19.39 10.15 -3.10
C GLU A 41 19.06 11.61 -2.78
N GLU A 42 19.97 12.29 -2.10
CA GLU A 42 19.80 13.70 -1.76
C GLU A 42 19.67 14.57 -3.03
N GLY A 43 18.69 15.47 -3.04
CA GLY A 43 18.39 16.34 -4.18
C GLY A 43 17.63 15.66 -5.32
N LYS A 44 17.35 14.35 -5.26
CA LYS A 44 16.47 13.66 -6.21
C LYS A 44 15.01 13.75 -5.81
N SER A 45 14.14 13.75 -6.83
CA SER A 45 12.70 13.74 -6.71
C SER A 45 12.13 12.37 -7.06
N ILE A 46 10.85 12.13 -6.74
CA ILE A 46 10.14 10.89 -7.10
C ILE A 46 10.18 10.66 -8.63
N GLU A 47 10.15 11.72 -9.43
CA GLU A 47 10.16 11.63 -10.90
C GLU A 47 11.49 11.07 -11.43
N ASP A 48 12.61 11.30 -10.75
CA ASP A 48 13.93 10.77 -11.13
C ASP A 48 13.99 9.23 -11.07
N TYR A 49 13.05 8.61 -10.33
CA TYR A 49 12.95 7.15 -10.17
C TYR A 49 11.87 6.54 -11.06
N ARG A 50 11.14 7.34 -11.86
CA ARG A 50 10.26 6.81 -12.91
C ARG A 50 11.10 6.21 -14.04
N SER A 51 10.95 4.92 -14.25
CA SER A 51 11.63 4.21 -15.33
C SER A 51 10.65 3.36 -16.14
N GLU A 52 11.01 3.08 -17.40
CA GLU A 52 10.27 2.14 -18.23
C GLU A 52 10.26 0.74 -17.61
N GLU A 53 11.30 0.37 -16.87
CA GLU A 53 11.35 -0.91 -16.15
C GLU A 53 10.30 -0.98 -15.04
N LEU A 54 10.14 0.09 -14.24
CA LEU A 54 9.07 0.16 -13.25
C LEU A 54 7.69 0.08 -13.91
N LYS A 55 7.51 0.76 -15.04
CA LYS A 55 6.25 0.71 -15.80
C LYS A 55 5.94 -0.71 -16.28
N GLN A 56 6.93 -1.40 -16.86
CA GLN A 56 6.78 -2.79 -17.30
C GLN A 56 6.44 -3.73 -16.14
N GLN A 57 7.05 -3.53 -14.97
CA GLN A 57 6.73 -4.32 -13.77
C GLN A 57 5.28 -4.07 -13.30
N LEU A 58 4.84 -2.81 -13.29
CA LEU A 58 3.46 -2.46 -12.95
C LEU A 58 2.46 -3.03 -13.97
N ASP A 59 2.78 -2.97 -15.26
CA ASP A 59 1.97 -3.54 -16.34
C ASP A 59 1.91 -5.07 -16.23
N ALA A 60 2.97 -5.73 -15.76
CA ALA A 60 3.05 -7.18 -15.55
C ALA A 60 2.28 -7.68 -14.33
N CYS A 61 1.90 -6.82 -13.37
CA CYS A 61 1.09 -7.23 -12.21
C CYS A 61 -0.25 -7.84 -12.67
N ALA A 62 -0.53 -9.09 -12.30
CA ALA A 62 -1.76 -9.79 -12.68
C ALA A 62 -2.93 -9.49 -11.73
N SER A 63 -2.65 -8.89 -10.58
CA SER A 63 -3.63 -8.63 -9.53
C SER A 63 -3.28 -7.39 -8.70
N ILE A 64 -4.25 -6.92 -7.91
CA ILE A 64 -4.03 -5.86 -6.91
C ILE A 64 -3.06 -6.33 -5.80
N VAL A 65 -3.00 -7.64 -5.53
CA VAL A 65 -2.04 -8.20 -4.57
C VAL A 65 -0.61 -8.04 -5.07
N ASP A 66 -0.37 -8.27 -6.36
CA ASP A 66 0.96 -8.07 -6.96
C ASP A 66 1.37 -6.59 -6.88
N ILE A 67 0.43 -5.67 -7.11
CA ILE A 67 0.67 -4.24 -6.95
C ILE A 67 0.98 -3.90 -5.49
N PHE A 68 0.24 -4.45 -4.53
CA PHE A 68 0.51 -4.25 -3.11
C PHE A 68 1.92 -4.73 -2.72
N ASP A 69 2.37 -5.84 -3.31
CA ASP A 69 3.71 -6.38 -3.06
C ASP A 69 4.82 -5.57 -3.73
N LEU A 70 4.52 -4.88 -4.85
CA LEU A 70 5.39 -3.90 -5.49
C LEU A 70 5.58 -2.63 -4.67
N ILE A 71 4.62 -2.28 -3.81
CA ILE A 71 4.62 -1.03 -3.05
C ILE A 71 5.58 -1.11 -1.87
N SER A 72 6.32 -0.02 -1.65
CA SER A 72 7.31 0.07 -0.58
C SER A 72 6.64 0.04 0.79
N LEU A 73 7.34 -0.51 1.79
CA LEU A 73 6.80 -0.74 3.14
C LEU A 73 6.13 0.51 3.72
N GLU A 74 6.78 1.66 3.55
CA GLU A 74 6.34 2.95 4.07
C GLU A 74 5.03 3.43 3.45
N TYR A 75 4.66 2.93 2.27
CA TYR A 75 3.46 3.33 1.54
C TYR A 75 2.34 2.29 1.58
N LYS A 76 2.57 1.08 2.12
CA LYS A 76 1.58 -0.01 2.15
C LYS A 76 0.30 0.35 2.89
N ASP A 77 0.42 1.03 4.03
CA ASP A 77 -0.73 1.49 4.81
C ASP A 77 -1.57 2.52 4.02
N TYR A 78 -0.90 3.48 3.41
CA TYR A 78 -1.51 4.51 2.59
C TYR A 78 -2.21 3.90 1.37
N TYR A 79 -1.52 3.01 0.65
CA TYR A 79 -2.07 2.35 -0.51
C TYR A 79 -3.33 1.55 -0.17
N PHE A 80 -3.28 0.74 0.90
CA PHE A 80 -4.44 -0.03 1.33
C PHE A 80 -5.65 0.87 1.58
N MET A 81 -5.48 1.97 2.32
CA MET A 81 -6.58 2.89 2.62
C MET A 81 -7.14 3.58 1.37
N GLU A 82 -6.31 3.88 0.38
CA GLU A 82 -6.74 4.49 -0.87
C GLU A 82 -7.70 3.57 -1.65
N ILE A 83 -7.39 2.27 -1.67
CA ILE A 83 -8.18 1.29 -2.43
C ILE A 83 -9.25 0.59 -1.60
N SER A 84 -9.19 0.63 -0.26
CA SER A 84 -10.03 -0.19 0.63
C SER A 84 -11.53 0.03 0.36
N SER A 85 -11.94 1.28 0.13
CA SER A 85 -13.32 1.65 -0.19
C SER A 85 -13.83 1.09 -1.52
N LEU A 86 -12.92 0.88 -2.48
CA LEU A 86 -13.21 0.34 -3.81
C LEU A 86 -13.32 -1.19 -3.82
N LEU A 87 -12.94 -1.83 -2.71
CA LEU A 87 -12.89 -3.27 -2.53
C LEU A 87 -14.03 -3.82 -1.66
N HIS A 88 -14.98 -2.99 -1.22
CA HIS A 88 -16.08 -3.43 -0.35
C HIS A 88 -16.91 -4.58 -0.93
N ASP A 89 -17.07 -4.64 -2.26
CA ASP A 89 -17.80 -5.73 -2.94
C ASP A 89 -16.99 -7.03 -3.06
N ASP A 90 -15.67 -6.99 -2.81
CA ASP A 90 -14.76 -8.14 -2.87
C ASP A 90 -14.13 -8.37 -1.49
N GLN A 91 -14.94 -8.92 -0.58
CA GLN A 91 -14.54 -9.19 0.80
C GLN A 91 -13.28 -10.06 0.87
N LYS A 92 -13.09 -11.01 -0.07
CA LYS A 92 -11.92 -11.89 -0.07
C LYS A 92 -10.64 -11.11 -0.34
N LEU A 93 -10.65 -10.27 -1.38
CA LEU A 93 -9.50 -9.43 -1.71
C LEU A 93 -9.25 -8.38 -0.63
N TYR A 94 -10.31 -7.74 -0.13
CA TYR A 94 -10.23 -6.80 0.98
C TYR A 94 -9.55 -7.42 2.20
N SER A 95 -9.99 -8.60 2.63
CA SER A 95 -9.46 -9.33 3.78
C SER A 95 -8.00 -9.71 3.59
N CYS A 96 -7.66 -10.21 2.40
CA CYS A 96 -6.28 -10.52 2.03
C CYS A 96 -5.35 -9.32 2.19
N LEU A 97 -5.74 -8.16 1.64
CA LEU A 97 -4.93 -6.94 1.68
C LEU A 97 -4.89 -6.31 3.07
N LEU A 98 -6.00 -6.33 3.82
CA LEU A 98 -6.03 -5.84 5.20
C LEU A 98 -5.08 -6.66 6.08
N LYS A 99 -5.11 -7.99 5.97
CA LYS A 99 -4.18 -8.88 6.67
C LYS A 99 -2.73 -8.60 6.28
N LYS A 100 -2.43 -8.50 4.98
CA LYS A 100 -1.08 -8.16 4.48
C LYS A 100 -0.60 -6.81 5.01
N THR A 101 -1.49 -5.82 5.12
CA THR A 101 -1.16 -4.48 5.67
C THR A 101 -0.79 -4.59 7.15
N MET A 102 -1.57 -5.32 7.95
CA MET A 102 -1.23 -5.59 9.35
C MET A 102 0.09 -6.36 9.49
N ASP A 103 0.35 -7.34 8.62
CA ASP A 103 1.57 -8.16 8.67
C ASP A 103 2.85 -7.40 8.28
N THR A 104 2.71 -6.36 7.45
CA THR A 104 3.85 -5.60 6.93
C THR A 104 4.01 -4.25 7.62
N ALA A 105 3.04 -3.36 7.46
CA ALA A 105 3.06 -2.03 8.07
C ALA A 105 2.75 -2.09 9.57
N GLY A 106 1.76 -2.89 9.95
CA GLY A 106 1.26 -2.97 11.33
C GLY A 106 0.43 -1.74 11.71
N ILE A 107 0.50 -1.37 12.99
CA ILE A 107 -0.07 -0.12 13.50
C ILE A 107 0.90 1.02 13.19
N THR A 108 0.41 2.06 12.52
CA THR A 108 1.16 3.25 12.15
C THR A 108 0.41 4.51 12.61
N ASP A 109 1.04 5.68 12.48
CA ASP A 109 0.36 6.96 12.70
C ASP A 109 -0.77 7.20 11.67
N TYR A 110 -0.74 6.50 10.53
CA TYR A 110 -1.73 6.61 9.47
C TYR A 110 -2.88 5.61 9.62
N ILE A 111 -2.59 4.35 9.98
CA ILE A 111 -3.59 3.35 10.38
C ILE A 111 -3.34 2.98 11.85
N SER A 112 -4.04 3.66 12.74
CA SER A 112 -4.01 3.39 14.18
C SER A 112 -4.75 2.09 14.54
N ALA A 113 -4.59 1.63 15.78
CA ALA A 113 -5.38 0.52 16.32
C ALA A 113 -6.89 0.78 16.19
N HIS A 114 -7.33 2.01 16.45
CA HIS A 114 -8.72 2.41 16.31
C HIS A 114 -9.21 2.32 14.85
N ASN A 115 -8.36 2.64 13.88
CA ASN A 115 -8.72 2.45 12.47
C ASN A 115 -8.94 0.97 12.16
N TYR A 116 -8.07 0.08 12.64
CA TYR A 116 -8.24 -1.36 12.46
C TYR A 116 -9.55 -1.88 13.06
N GLU A 117 -10.00 -1.39 14.21
CA GLU A 117 -11.30 -1.76 14.80
C GLU A 117 -12.50 -1.51 13.86
N TYR A 118 -12.41 -0.52 12.98
CA TYR A 118 -13.42 -0.29 11.94
C TYR A 118 -13.17 -1.12 10.68
N LEU A 119 -11.92 -1.17 10.21
CA LEU A 119 -11.57 -1.87 8.98
C LEU A 119 -11.90 -3.36 9.03
N ILE A 120 -11.69 -4.01 10.18
CA ILE A 120 -11.99 -5.43 10.34
C ILE A 120 -13.47 -5.76 10.09
N LYS A 121 -14.41 -4.83 10.33
CA LYS A 121 -15.86 -5.06 10.13
C LYS A 121 -16.22 -5.39 8.67
N PHE A 122 -15.35 -5.04 7.73
CA PHE A 122 -15.53 -5.33 6.30
C PHE A 122 -14.76 -6.58 5.84
N ALA A 123 -13.92 -7.15 6.71
CA ALA A 123 -13.15 -8.36 6.41
C ALA A 123 -13.94 -9.63 6.74
N ASP A 124 -13.43 -10.78 6.29
CA ASP A 124 -13.91 -12.09 6.68
C ASP A 124 -13.59 -12.40 8.16
N GLU A 125 -14.35 -13.30 8.75
CA GLU A 125 -14.22 -13.66 10.17
C GLU A 125 -12.79 -14.12 10.57
N PRO A 126 -12.08 -14.95 9.78
CA PRO A 126 -10.71 -15.33 10.11
C PRO A 126 -9.76 -14.12 10.18
N THR A 127 -9.88 -13.16 9.26
CA THR A 127 -9.07 -11.95 9.25
C THR A 127 -9.42 -11.02 10.41
N GLN A 128 -10.71 -10.92 10.76
CA GLN A 128 -11.16 -10.17 11.94
C GLN A 128 -10.50 -10.69 13.21
N GLN A 129 -10.62 -11.99 13.47
CA GLN A 129 -10.04 -12.64 14.65
C GLN A 129 -8.51 -12.47 14.70
N TYR A 130 -7.85 -12.65 13.55
CA TYR A 130 -6.40 -12.49 13.43
C TYR A 130 -5.93 -11.08 13.81
N ILE A 131 -6.61 -10.05 13.29
CA ILE A 131 -6.23 -8.66 13.54
C ILE A 131 -6.58 -8.28 14.98
N GLN A 132 -7.74 -8.67 15.48
CA GLN A 132 -8.17 -8.36 16.84
C GLN A 132 -7.24 -8.94 17.90
N ALA A 133 -6.65 -10.12 17.65
CA ALA A 133 -5.64 -10.71 18.52
C ALA A 133 -4.29 -9.95 18.54
N LYS A 134 -4.06 -9.03 17.60
CA LYS A 134 -2.84 -8.23 17.47
C LYS A 134 -3.00 -6.78 17.90
N LEU A 135 -4.22 -6.31 18.13
CA LEU A 135 -4.46 -4.97 18.64
C LEU A 135 -4.09 -4.91 20.14
N PRO A 136 -3.50 -3.79 20.59
CA PRO A 136 -3.10 -3.59 21.98
C PRO A 136 -4.29 -3.39 22.93
#